data_AF-A0A947FSY7-F1
#
_entry.id   AF-A0A947FSY7-F1
#
_cell.length_a   1.000
_cell.length_b   1.000
_cell.length_c   1.000
_cell.angle_alpha   90.00
_cell.angle_beta   90.00
_cell.angle_gamma   90.00
#
_symmetry.space_group_name_H-M   'P 1'
#
loop_
_entity.id
_entity.type
_entity.pdbx_description
1 polymer ?
#
loop_
_entity_poly.entity_id
_entity_poly.type
_entity_poly.pdbx_seq_one_letter_code
_entity_poly.pdbx_strand_id
1 'polypeptide(L)'
;MIAFFGILTIASAALILPGWMIARKNAPQGPAIIFLALPGVLLWAALTMSGVGAQSLANVVEVFYIAIISVIVAYAKLFIMDRLKIKYSGIISMVIVLVATLCLRLFVPLIPE
;
A
#
# COMPACT_ATOMS: atom_id res chain seq x y z
N MET A 1 7.60 -10.69 -13.05
CA MET A 1 7.74 -9.58 -12.07
C MET A 1 6.74 -8.46 -12.33
N ILE A 2 6.83 -7.70 -13.45
CA ILE A 2 5.93 -6.55 -13.71
C ILE A 2 4.45 -6.94 -13.72
N ALA A 3 4.08 -8.03 -14.40
CA ALA A 3 2.70 -8.52 -14.43
C ALA A 3 2.17 -8.87 -13.02
N PHE A 4 3.02 -9.41 -12.16
CA PHE A 4 2.68 -9.77 -10.79
C PHE A 4 2.38 -8.53 -9.92
N PHE A 5 3.15 -7.44 -10.11
CA PHE A 5 2.89 -6.15 -9.45
C PHE A 5 1.56 -5.53 -9.91
N GLY A 6 1.26 -5.62 -11.20
CA GLY A 6 -0.03 -5.20 -11.74
C GLY A 6 -1.18 -5.96 -11.09
N ILE A 7 -1.09 -7.29 -11.02
CA ILE A 7 -2.12 -8.14 -10.41
C ILE A 7 -2.31 -7.80 -8.93
N LEU A 8 -1.23 -7.61 -8.14
CA LEU A 8 -1.34 -7.26 -6.73
C LEU A 8 -1.93 -5.87 -6.48
N THR A 9 -1.60 -4.90 -7.35
CA THR A 9 -2.20 -3.57 -7.27
C THR A 9 -3.69 -3.61 -7.59
N ILE A 10 -4.09 -4.41 -8.59
CA ILE A 10 -5.50 -4.63 -8.93
C ILE A 10 -6.22 -5.39 -7.82
N ALA A 11 -5.60 -6.41 -7.23
CA ALA A 11 -6.17 -7.19 -6.14
C ALA A 11 -6.39 -6.34 -4.88
N SER A 12 -5.40 -5.53 -4.49
CA SER A 12 -5.56 -4.58 -3.37
C SER A 12 -6.63 -3.53 -3.66
N ALA A 13 -6.68 -2.98 -4.88
CA ALA A 13 -7.75 -2.09 -5.31
C ALA A 13 -9.14 -2.76 -5.19
N ALA A 14 -9.28 -4.01 -5.65
CA ALA A 14 -10.52 -4.78 -5.53
C ALA A 14 -10.94 -5.00 -4.08
N LEU A 15 -9.99 -5.23 -3.17
CA LEU A 15 -10.25 -5.38 -1.73
C LEU A 15 -10.64 -4.06 -1.05
N ILE A 16 -10.11 -2.92 -1.50
CA ILE A 16 -10.43 -1.59 -0.95
C ILE A 16 -11.77 -1.08 -1.48
N LEU A 17 -12.15 -1.48 -2.71
CA LEU A 17 -13.35 -1.05 -3.41
C LEU A 17 -14.65 -1.15 -2.57
N PRO A 18 -15.01 -2.29 -1.94
CA PRO A 18 -16.23 -2.38 -1.15
C PRO A 18 -16.23 -1.42 0.05
N GLY A 19 -15.09 -1.28 0.73
CA GLY A 19 -14.92 -0.33 1.83
C GLY A 19 -15.15 1.11 1.38
N TRP A 20 -14.58 1.49 0.22
CA TRP A 20 -14.79 2.81 -0.37
C TRP A 20 -16.24 3.03 -0.80
N MET A 21 -16.90 2.04 -1.42
CA MET A 21 -18.31 2.14 -1.82
C MET A 21 -19.27 2.35 -0.64
N ILE A 22 -18.95 1.79 0.53
CA ILE A 22 -19.73 2.00 1.76
C ILE A 22 -19.42 3.38 2.34
N ALA A 23 -18.14 3.73 2.47
CA ALA A 23 -17.70 4.98 3.08
C ALA A 23 -18.11 6.23 2.26
N ARG A 24 -18.10 6.14 0.91
CA ARG A 24 -18.45 7.26 0.02
C ARG A 24 -19.86 7.79 0.22
N LYS A 25 -20.78 6.95 0.72
CA LYS A 25 -22.17 7.34 0.98
C LYS A 25 -22.28 8.38 2.10
N ASN A 26 -21.34 8.35 3.05
CA ASN A 26 -21.36 9.20 4.23
C ASN A 26 -20.37 10.38 4.15
N ALA A 27 -19.32 10.25 3.33
CA ALA A 27 -18.38 11.32 3.03
C ALA A 27 -17.84 11.15 1.59
N PRO A 28 -18.03 12.12 0.68
CA PRO A 28 -17.54 12.00 -0.69
C PRO A 28 -16.01 11.99 -0.68
N GLN A 29 -15.44 10.81 -0.91
CA GLN A 29 -14.00 10.61 -1.00
C GLN A 29 -13.60 10.34 -2.44
N GLY A 30 -12.50 10.96 -2.87
CA GLY A 30 -11.91 10.71 -4.18
C GLY A 30 -11.53 9.23 -4.35
N PRO A 31 -11.66 8.68 -5.57
CA PRO A 31 -11.35 7.28 -5.87
C PRO A 31 -9.86 6.93 -5.72
N ALA A 32 -8.99 7.95 -5.55
CA ALA A 32 -7.55 7.77 -5.39
C ALA A 32 -7.15 6.81 -4.25
N ILE A 33 -7.97 6.68 -3.20
CA ILE A 33 -7.71 5.77 -2.09
C ILE A 33 -7.72 4.29 -2.49
N ILE A 34 -8.40 3.95 -3.58
CA ILE A 34 -8.46 2.59 -4.13
C ILE A 34 -7.06 2.17 -4.63
N PHE A 35 -6.26 3.13 -5.09
CA PHE A 35 -4.92 2.91 -5.61
C PHE A 35 -3.83 3.22 -4.58
N LEU A 36 -4.13 3.14 -3.28
CA LEU A 36 -3.18 3.49 -2.21
C LEU A 36 -1.91 2.62 -2.25
N ALA A 37 -2.00 1.39 -2.74
CA ALA A 37 -0.84 0.51 -2.90
C ALA A 37 0.13 0.99 -3.98
N LEU A 38 -0.34 1.71 -5.01
CA LEU A 38 0.45 2.14 -6.16
C LEU A 38 1.71 2.94 -5.77
N PRO A 39 1.65 4.01 -4.95
CA PRO A 39 2.85 4.74 -4.56
C PRO A 39 3.84 3.90 -3.76
N GLY A 40 3.36 2.97 -2.92
CA GLY A 40 4.23 2.02 -2.21
C GLY A 40 4.96 1.08 -3.16
N VAL A 41 4.24 0.52 -4.15
CA VAL A 41 4.83 -0.35 -5.17
C VAL A 41 5.82 0.40 -6.06
N LEU A 42 5.53 1.65 -6.44
CA LEU A 42 6.45 2.48 -7.23
C LEU A 42 7.74 2.80 -6.48
N LEU A 43 7.63 3.17 -5.19
CA LEU A 43 8.80 3.40 -4.35
C LEU A 43 9.62 2.12 -4.20
N TRP A 44 8.97 1.01 -3.91
CA TRP A 44 9.62 -0.29 -3.83
C TRP A 44 10.36 -0.63 -5.13
N ALA A 45 9.74 -0.44 -6.30
CA ALA A 45 10.36 -0.69 -7.59
C ALA A 45 11.61 0.19 -7.80
N ALA A 46 11.54 1.48 -7.43
CA ALA A 46 12.69 2.39 -7.52
C ALA A 46 13.85 1.96 -6.60
N LEU A 47 13.55 1.51 -5.38
CA LEU A 47 14.55 0.99 -4.44
C LEU A 47 15.18 -0.31 -4.96
N THR A 48 14.37 -1.20 -5.51
CA THR A 48 14.86 -2.45 -6.11
C THR A 48 15.75 -2.18 -7.34
N MET A 49 15.37 -1.24 -8.21
CA MET A 49 16.17 -0.86 -9.38
C MET A 49 17.50 -0.18 -9.01
N SER A 50 17.56 0.51 -7.87
CA SER A 50 18.79 1.11 -7.36
C SER A 50 19.69 0.13 -6.59
N GLY A 51 19.30 -1.15 -6.49
CA GLY A 51 20.07 -2.18 -5.80
C GLY A 51 19.98 -2.13 -4.28
N VAL A 52 19.05 -1.35 -3.71
CA VAL A 52 18.80 -1.30 -2.27
C VAL A 52 17.95 -2.51 -1.89
N GLY A 53 18.36 -3.28 -0.87
CA GLY A 53 17.61 -4.40 -0.29
C GLY A 53 17.95 -5.79 -0.86
N ALA A 54 17.40 -6.84 -0.26
CA ALA A 54 17.64 -8.23 -0.66
C ALA A 54 17.14 -8.52 -2.08
N GLN A 55 17.86 -9.37 -2.82
CA GLN A 55 17.49 -9.82 -4.17
C GLN A 55 16.98 -11.27 -4.22
N SER A 56 16.57 -11.85 -3.08
CA SER A 56 16.04 -13.22 -3.00
C SER A 56 14.50 -13.25 -3.06
N LEU A 57 13.90 -14.40 -2.71
CA LEU A 57 12.46 -14.60 -2.54
C LEU A 57 11.79 -13.50 -1.67
N ALA A 58 12.56 -12.85 -0.80
CA ALA A 58 12.15 -11.69 -0.01
C ALA A 58 11.51 -10.57 -0.87
N ASN A 59 11.96 -10.36 -2.11
CA ASN A 59 11.37 -9.37 -3.02
C ASN A 59 9.88 -9.62 -3.27
N VAL A 60 9.49 -10.88 -3.45
CA VAL A 60 8.09 -11.23 -3.75
C VAL A 60 7.24 -11.03 -2.50
N VAL A 61 7.76 -11.44 -1.34
CA VAL A 61 7.10 -11.34 -0.04
C VAL A 61 6.90 -9.88 0.39
N GLU A 62 7.89 -9.01 0.17
CA GLU A 62 7.79 -7.58 0.44
C GLU A 62 6.60 -6.92 -0.28
N VAL A 63 6.38 -7.27 -1.56
CA VAL A 63 5.27 -6.71 -2.33
C VAL A 63 3.92 -7.16 -1.77
N PHE A 64 3.80 -8.41 -1.32
CA PHE A 64 2.60 -8.88 -0.63
C PHE A 64 2.35 -8.07 0.65
N TYR A 65 3.39 -7.82 1.44
CA TYR A 65 3.26 -7.00 2.64
C TYR A 65 2.84 -5.57 2.32
N ILE A 66 3.38 -4.95 1.27
CA ILE A 66 2.96 -3.62 0.82
C ILE A 66 1.47 -3.61 0.48
N ALA A 67 0.98 -4.61 -0.25
CA ALA A 67 -0.43 -4.73 -0.59
C ALA A 67 -1.32 -4.87 0.66
N ILE A 68 -0.94 -5.74 1.60
CA ILE A 68 -1.67 -5.96 2.86
C ILE A 68 -1.72 -4.66 3.69
N ILE A 69 -0.57 -4.02 3.90
CA ILE A 69 -0.48 -2.77 4.66
C ILE A 69 -1.32 -1.68 3.99
N SER A 70 -1.28 -1.57 2.66
CA SER A 70 -2.08 -0.60 1.93
C SER A 70 -3.58 -0.81 2.11
N VAL A 71 -4.05 -2.06 2.12
CA VAL A 71 -5.46 -2.37 2.41
C VAL A 71 -5.80 -1.96 3.85
N ILE A 72 -4.99 -2.35 4.83
CA ILE A 72 -5.22 -2.01 6.25
C ILE A 72 -5.28 -0.49 6.44
N VAL A 73 -4.33 0.25 5.87
CA VAL A 73 -4.26 1.71 5.97
C VAL A 73 -5.44 2.36 5.25
N ALA A 74 -5.86 1.84 4.09
CA ALA A 74 -7.05 2.33 3.41
C ALA A 74 -8.31 2.15 4.27
N TYR A 75 -8.49 1.00 4.92
CA TYR A 75 -9.61 0.78 5.83
C TYR A 75 -9.53 1.67 7.08
N ALA A 76 -8.35 1.80 7.69
CA ALA A 76 -8.15 2.70 8.81
C ALA A 76 -8.49 4.15 8.45
N LYS A 77 -8.11 4.60 7.25
CA LYS A 77 -8.49 5.91 6.75
C LYS A 77 -10.00 6.04 6.61
N LEU A 78 -10.61 5.15 5.83
CA LEU A 78 -12.04 5.19 5.48
C LEU A 78 -12.96 5.12 6.70
N PHE A 79 -12.62 4.31 7.71
CA PHE A 79 -13.50 4.06 8.86
C PHE A 79 -13.11 4.80 10.14
N ILE A 80 -11.84 5.16 10.32
CA ILE A 80 -11.36 5.82 11.54
C ILE A 80 -11.04 7.28 11.25
N MET A 81 -10.05 7.54 10.39
CA MET A 81 -9.52 8.90 10.19
C MET A 81 -10.56 9.86 9.61
N ASP A 82 -11.34 9.38 8.65
CA ASP A 82 -12.36 10.20 7.99
C ASP A 82 -13.59 10.42 8.90
N ARG A 83 -13.90 9.48 9.80
CA ARG A 83 -14.93 9.69 10.84
C ARG A 83 -14.49 10.69 11.89
N LEU A 84 -13.20 10.69 12.23
CA LEU A 84 -12.58 11.66 13.14
C LEU A 84 -12.31 13.02 12.47
N LYS A 85 -12.66 13.19 11.18
CA LYS A 85 -12.44 14.42 10.39
C LYS A 85 -10.97 14.89 10.44
N ILE A 86 -10.02 13.96 10.45
CA ILE A 86 -8.60 14.28 10.47
C ILE A 86 -8.23 15.03 9.18
N LYS A 87 -7.68 16.23 9.34
CA LYS A 87 -7.19 17.04 8.22
C LYS A 87 -6.04 16.28 7.55
N TYR A 88 -6.03 16.25 6.21
CA TYR A 88 -5.00 15.58 5.40
C TYR A 88 -4.94 14.04 5.55
N SER A 89 -6.03 13.38 5.92
CA SER A 89 -6.08 11.92 6.09
C SER A 89 -5.47 11.13 4.91
N GLY A 90 -5.72 11.57 3.67
CA GLY A 90 -5.14 10.93 2.47
C GLY A 90 -3.62 11.03 2.37
N ILE A 91 -3.03 12.18 2.73
CA ILE A 91 -1.57 12.36 2.72
C ILE A 91 -0.94 11.50 3.79
N ILE A 92 -1.54 11.48 4.99
CA ILE A 92 -1.08 10.65 6.11
C ILE A 92 -1.10 9.17 5.72
N SER A 93 -2.18 8.67 5.12
CA SER A 93 -2.26 7.29 4.62
C SER A 93 -1.17 6.98 3.60
N MET A 94 -0.91 7.89 2.66
CA MET A 94 0.15 7.72 1.67
C MET A 94 1.53 7.66 2.34
N VAL A 95 1.82 8.58 3.26
CA VAL A 95 3.09 8.60 4.01
C VAL A 95 3.29 7.32 4.80
N ILE A 96 2.24 6.81 5.47
CA ILE A 96 2.32 5.53 6.20
C ILE A 96 2.72 4.38 5.26
N VAL A 97 2.10 4.30 4.07
CA VAL A 97 2.45 3.25 3.10
C VAL A 97 3.89 3.39 2.61
N LEU A 98 4.35 4.62 2.30
CA LEU A 98 5.73 4.85 1.86
C LEU A 98 6.76 4.49 2.94
N VAL A 99 6.52 4.91 4.19
CA VAL A 99 7.39 4.58 5.31
C VAL A 99 7.41 3.08 5.56
N ALA A 100 6.25 2.42 5.51
CA ALA A 100 6.17 0.96 5.64
C ALA A 100 6.95 0.25 4.53
N THR A 101 6.86 0.71 3.28
CA THR A 101 7.67 0.19 2.17
C THR A 101 9.17 0.34 2.43
N LEU A 102 9.62 1.51 2.92
CA LEU A 102 11.03 1.71 3.28
C LEU A 102 11.47 0.76 4.39
N CYS A 103 10.66 0.62 5.44
CA CYS A 103 10.95 -0.29 6.54
C CYS A 103 11.04 -1.74 6.07
N LEU A 104 10.10 -2.19 5.22
CA LEU A 104 10.16 -3.52 4.63
C LEU A 104 11.48 -3.71 3.85
N ARG A 105 11.85 -2.72 3.05
CA ARG A 105 13.06 -2.82 2.23
C ARG A 105 14.36 -2.86 3.04
N LEU A 106 14.41 -2.14 4.17
CA LEU A 106 15.61 -2.02 4.99
C LEU A 106 15.74 -3.13 6.03
N PHE A 107 14.62 -3.66 6.53
CA PHE A 107 14.61 -4.55 7.69
C PHE A 107 14.13 -5.97 7.41
N VAL A 108 13.58 -6.30 6.23
CA VAL A 108 13.21 -7.70 5.93
C VAL A 108 14.48 -8.55 5.88
N PRO A 109 14.63 -9.52 6.80
CA PRO A 109 15.82 -10.35 6.85
C PRO A 109 15.89 -11.26 5.62
N LEU A 110 17.11 -11.55 5.19
CA LEU A 110 17.39 -12.50 4.10
C LEU A 110 16.78 -13.85 4.48
N ILE A 111 15.71 -14.25 3.80
CA ILE A 111 15.21 -15.62 3.85
C ILE A 111 16.12 -16.41 2.90
N PRO A 112 16.96 -17.34 3.40
CA PRO A 112 17.68 -18.25 2.54
C PRO A 112 16.70 -19.17 1.82
N GLU A 113 17.03 -19.45 0.56
CA GLU A 113 16.23 -20.18 -0.43
C GLU A 113 15.82 -21.59 -0.01
#